data_AF-A0A453K2T3-F1
#
_entry.id   AF-A0A453K2T3-F1
#
_cell.length_a   1.000
_cell.length_b   1.000
_cell.length_c   1.000
_cell.angle_alpha   90.00
_cell.angle_beta   90.00
_cell.angle_gamma   90.00
#
_symmetry.space_group_name_H-M   'P 1'
#
loop_
_entity.id
_entity.type
_entity.pdbx_description
1 polymer ?
#
loop_
_entity_poly.entity_id
_entity_poly.type
_entity_poly.pdbx_seq_one_letter_code
_entity_poly.pdbx_strand_id
1 'polypeptide(L)'
;MLIVQQESQEANVDSNLIGQFGVGFYSAFLVSDKVAVSTKSPKSEQQYVWEAEAESNSYTIREETDPEKLIPRGTRLTLYLKRDDKGFAHPERIQKLLKNYSQFVSFPIYTWQEKGFTKEVEVDEDPAEVKTEGDGEPKKEVKKKTKTVVEKYWDWELTNETQPIWLRTPKEVSTEEYNEFYKKTFNEYLDPLASSHFTTEGEVEFRSILYVPATKKEDITDRKTKNIRLYVKRVFISDDFDGELFPRYLSFVKGVVDSNDLPLNVSREILQESRIVRIMRKRLVRKAFDMILGISCSENRDDYEAFWENYGKFLKLGCMEDKENHKRIAPLLRFFSSQSNEELISLDEYVESMKPEQKAIYYIAGDSLSSAKNAPFLEKLNEMGYEVLLLIDPMDEVSLTNLNSYKDKSFVDISKEDLDLGMHVNIRTLFLNILLLLTELNFENRSCGAYSILM
;
A
#
# COMPACT_ATOMS: atom_id res chain seq x y z
N MET A 1 36.40 29.71 -11.14
CA MET A 1 35.55 30.74 -10.51
C MET A 1 35.22 31.78 -11.57
N LEU A 2 34.02 31.73 -12.13
CA LEU A 2 33.27 32.82 -12.77
C LEU A 2 31.90 32.23 -13.11
N ILE A 3 31.04 32.29 -12.09
CA ILE A 3 29.60 32.05 -12.19
C ILE A 3 29.04 33.31 -12.86
N VAL A 4 28.44 33.18 -14.04
CA VAL A 4 27.57 34.23 -14.57
C VAL A 4 26.14 33.80 -14.25
N GLN A 5 25.61 34.42 -13.21
CA GLN A 5 24.18 34.53 -12.96
C GLN A 5 23.53 35.24 -14.15
N GLN A 6 22.52 34.61 -14.73
CA GLN A 6 21.48 35.34 -15.46
C GLN A 6 20.14 34.74 -15.03
N GLU A 7 19.60 35.25 -13.92
CA GLU A 7 18.17 35.18 -13.68
C GLU A 7 17.51 36.31 -14.47
N SER A 8 16.54 35.98 -15.31
CA SER A 8 15.12 36.25 -15.04
C SER A 8 14.28 36.34 -16.33
N GLN A 9 13.10 35.71 -16.25
CA GLN A 9 11.89 35.94 -17.04
C GLN A 9 11.87 35.48 -18.51
N GLU A 10 11.55 34.18 -18.70
CA GLU A 10 10.53 33.81 -19.69
C GLU A 10 9.47 32.91 -19.02
N ALA A 11 8.23 33.34 -19.20
CA ALA A 11 7.04 32.80 -18.56
C ALA A 11 6.66 31.41 -19.10
N ASN A 12 6.22 30.54 -18.19
CA ASN A 12 5.33 29.42 -18.46
C ASN A 12 5.85 28.37 -19.46
N VAL A 13 7.07 27.87 -19.27
CA VAL A 13 7.55 26.69 -20.00
C VAL A 13 6.88 25.45 -19.42
N ASP A 14 6.02 24.82 -20.25
CA ASP A 14 5.25 23.58 -20.06
C ASP A 14 5.36 22.88 -18.68
N SER A 15 4.22 22.83 -17.97
CA SER A 15 4.04 22.14 -16.68
C SER A 15 4.46 20.66 -16.69
N ASN A 16 4.66 20.05 -17.86
CA ASN A 16 5.04 18.66 -18.05
C ASN A 16 6.56 18.39 -18.12
N LEU A 17 7.44 19.40 -18.03
CA LEU A 17 8.89 19.17 -18.07
C LEU A 17 9.43 18.49 -16.80
N ILE A 18 10.24 17.44 -17.00
CA ILE A 18 10.92 16.68 -15.95
C ILE A 18 12.41 17.06 -15.94
N GLY A 19 12.89 17.63 -14.83
CA GLY A 19 14.30 17.93 -14.61
C GLY A 19 14.57 19.42 -14.34
N GLN A 20 15.10 19.70 -13.15
CA GLN A 20 15.43 21.05 -12.68
C GLN A 20 16.94 21.25 -12.41
N PHE A 21 17.70 20.16 -12.25
CA PHE A 21 19.07 20.21 -11.73
C PHE A 21 20.16 20.36 -12.80
N GLY A 22 19.88 20.03 -14.06
CA GLY A 22 20.88 20.07 -15.14
C GLY A 22 21.99 19.00 -15.07
N VAL A 23 22.00 18.13 -14.07
CA VAL A 23 23.05 17.09 -13.88
C VAL A 23 22.69 15.71 -14.43
N GLY A 24 21.41 15.46 -14.72
CA GLY A 24 20.92 14.12 -15.08
C GLY A 24 21.59 13.52 -16.31
N PHE A 25 22.01 14.35 -17.26
CA PHE A 25 22.75 13.92 -18.45
C PHE A 25 24.05 13.17 -18.10
N TYR A 26 24.79 13.62 -17.09
CA TYR A 26 26.09 13.03 -16.74
C TYR A 26 25.97 11.64 -16.11
N SER A 27 24.78 11.23 -15.67
CA SER A 27 24.55 9.84 -15.22
C SER A 27 24.79 8.80 -16.32
N ALA A 28 24.78 9.20 -17.59
CA ALA A 28 25.12 8.35 -18.72
C ALA A 28 26.55 7.76 -18.64
N PHE A 29 27.49 8.48 -18.00
CA PHE A 29 28.87 8.03 -17.80
C PHE A 29 29.04 6.98 -16.69
N LEU A 30 27.99 6.71 -15.90
CA LEU A 30 28.02 5.61 -14.93
C LEU A 30 28.26 4.27 -15.64
N VAL A 31 27.65 4.08 -16.82
CA VAL A 31 27.68 2.82 -17.59
C VAL A 31 28.46 2.93 -18.90
N SER A 32 28.97 4.12 -19.25
CA SER A 32 29.60 4.39 -20.56
C SER A 32 30.99 5.00 -20.39
N ASP A 33 31.95 4.58 -21.21
CA ASP A 33 33.29 5.18 -21.31
C ASP A 33 33.27 6.45 -22.16
N LYS A 34 32.39 6.50 -23.18
CA LYS A 34 32.20 7.65 -24.06
C LYS A 34 30.71 7.89 -24.31
N VAL A 35 30.33 9.16 -24.42
CA VAL A 35 28.98 9.58 -24.80
C VAL A 35 29.08 10.50 -26.01
N ALA A 36 28.30 10.20 -27.05
CA ALA A 36 28.16 11.06 -28.22
C ALA A 36 26.71 11.54 -28.37
N VAL A 37 26.53 12.85 -28.53
CA VAL A 37 25.23 13.51 -28.71
C VAL A 37 25.20 14.13 -30.10
N SER A 38 24.46 13.50 -31.01
CA SER A 38 24.19 14.09 -32.34
C SER A 38 22.87 14.83 -32.31
N THR A 39 22.86 16.13 -32.59
CA THR A 39 21.63 16.94 -32.48
C THR A 39 21.38 17.81 -33.71
N LYS A 40 20.12 17.84 -34.16
CA LYS A 40 19.60 18.66 -35.26
C LYS A 40 18.40 19.47 -34.78
N SER A 41 18.63 20.75 -34.54
CA SER A 41 17.57 21.71 -34.21
C SER A 41 16.74 22.02 -35.45
N PRO A 42 15.41 22.17 -35.35
CA PRO A 42 14.60 22.66 -36.46
C PRO A 42 14.90 24.12 -36.85
N LYS A 43 15.63 24.86 -36.00
CA LYS A 43 16.05 26.25 -36.25
C LYS A 43 17.43 26.37 -36.91
N SER A 44 18.14 25.26 -37.10
CA SER A 44 19.49 25.21 -37.67
C SER A 44 19.48 24.32 -38.89
N GLU A 45 20.12 24.72 -39.98
CA GLU A 45 20.34 23.85 -41.14
C GLU A 45 21.39 22.77 -40.86
N GLN A 46 22.29 23.02 -39.92
CA GLN A 46 23.41 22.15 -39.59
C GLN A 46 23.09 21.20 -38.44
N GLN A 47 23.70 20.01 -38.47
CA GLN A 47 23.76 19.05 -37.38
C GLN A 47 25.13 19.12 -36.70
N TYR A 48 25.13 19.04 -35.37
CA TYR A 48 26.36 19.01 -34.59
C TYR A 48 26.47 17.72 -33.79
N VAL A 49 27.70 17.24 -33.59
CA VAL A 49 28.03 16.13 -32.71
C VAL A 49 28.89 16.66 -31.57
N TRP A 50 28.38 16.48 -30.35
CA TRP A 50 29.14 16.66 -29.12
C TRP A 50 29.66 15.29 -28.66
N GLU A 51 30.93 15.17 -28.32
CA GLU A 51 31.52 13.93 -27.78
C GLU A 51 32.34 14.23 -26.52
N ALA A 52 32.22 13.36 -25.53
CA ALA A 52 33.09 13.38 -24.35
C ALA A 52 33.31 11.97 -23.80
N GLU A 53 34.45 11.80 -23.13
CA GLU A 53 34.85 10.58 -22.43
C GLU A 53 34.69 10.77 -20.91
N ALA A 54 34.39 9.70 -20.18
CA ALA A 54 34.04 9.74 -18.76
C ALA A 54 35.12 10.37 -17.87
N GLU A 55 36.39 10.18 -18.22
CA GLU A 55 37.55 10.66 -17.45
C GLU A 55 38.11 11.99 -17.98
N SER A 56 37.52 12.55 -19.04
CA SER A 56 37.97 13.79 -19.66
C SER A 56 37.29 15.01 -19.03
N ASN A 57 38.07 16.03 -18.70
CA ASN A 57 37.56 17.36 -18.31
C ASN A 57 37.17 18.24 -19.51
N SER A 58 37.15 17.65 -20.72
CA SER A 58 36.91 18.37 -21.97
C SER A 58 35.99 17.57 -22.89
N TYR A 59 35.28 18.29 -23.76
CA TYR A 59 34.43 17.74 -24.79
C TYR A 59 34.79 18.37 -26.13
N THR A 60 34.43 17.69 -27.21
CA THR A 60 34.57 18.21 -28.58
C THR A 60 33.19 18.47 -29.17
N ILE A 61 33.10 19.47 -30.04
CA ILE A 61 31.93 19.75 -30.86
C ILE A 61 32.40 19.85 -32.30
N ARG A 62 31.74 19.10 -33.20
CA ARG A 62 32.01 19.14 -34.64
C ARG A 62 30.70 19.19 -35.42
N GLU A 63 30.74 19.80 -36.60
CA GLU A 63 29.65 19.68 -37.58
C GLU A 63 29.60 18.24 -38.13
N GLU A 64 28.40 17.69 -38.29
CA GLU A 64 28.20 16.40 -38.98
C GLU A 64 27.99 16.64 -40.47
N THR A 65 28.86 16.05 -41.29
CA THR A 65 28.86 16.22 -42.75
C THR A 65 28.54 14.91 -43.48
N ASP A 66 28.54 13.78 -42.76
CA ASP A 66 28.22 12.47 -43.31
C ASP A 66 26.70 12.32 -43.51
N PRO A 67 26.22 12.19 -44.77
CA PRO A 67 24.79 12.06 -45.06
C PRO A 67 24.12 10.86 -44.38
N GLU A 68 24.85 9.78 -44.10
CA GLU A 68 24.31 8.58 -43.44
C GLU A 68 24.06 8.80 -41.94
N LYS A 69 24.72 9.80 -41.35
CA LYS A 69 24.61 10.15 -39.93
C LYS A 69 23.66 11.31 -39.65
N LEU A 70 23.15 11.97 -40.70
CA LEU A 70 22.20 13.05 -40.57
C LEU A 70 20.85 12.52 -40.04
N ILE A 71 20.31 13.22 -39.04
CA ILE A 71 18.97 12.96 -38.52
C ILE A 71 18.02 14.08 -38.96
N PRO A 72 16.74 13.77 -39.26
CA PRO A 72 15.79 14.78 -39.72
C PRO A 72 15.55 15.91 -38.70
N ARG A 73 15.46 15.56 -37.41
CA ARG A 73 15.30 16.48 -36.28
C ARG A 73 15.58 15.78 -34.96
N GLY A 74 15.83 16.56 -33.91
CA GLY A 74 15.93 16.06 -32.53
C GLY A 74 17.36 15.68 -32.16
N THR A 75 17.51 14.68 -31.28
CA THR A 75 18.81 14.30 -30.73
C THR A 75 18.94 12.78 -30.68
N ARG A 76 20.10 12.26 -31.11
CA ARG A 76 20.52 10.87 -30.96
C ARG A 76 21.63 10.80 -29.91
N LEU A 77 21.38 10.06 -28.83
CA LEU A 77 22.37 9.78 -27.80
C LEU A 77 22.99 8.39 -28.05
N THR A 78 24.31 8.34 -28.20
CA THR A 78 25.06 7.09 -28.37
C THR A 78 25.94 6.85 -27.15
N LEU A 79 25.70 5.74 -26.47
CA LEU A 79 26.43 5.32 -25.28
C LEU A 79 27.44 4.24 -25.65
N TYR A 80 28.72 4.53 -25.49
CA TYR A 80 29.78 3.54 -25.66
C TYR A 80 30.00 2.87 -24.31
N LEU A 81 29.27 1.77 -24.10
CA LEU A 81 29.19 1.09 -22.81
C LEU A 81 30.56 0.56 -22.35
N LYS A 82 30.77 0.62 -21.03
CA LYS A 82 31.89 -0.04 -20.36
C LYS A 82 31.87 -1.54 -20.62
N ARG A 83 33.03 -2.19 -20.53
CA ARG A 83 33.13 -3.64 -20.79
C ARG A 83 32.25 -4.47 -19.86
N ASP A 84 32.14 -4.07 -18.60
CA ASP A 84 31.36 -4.77 -17.58
C ASP A 84 29.86 -4.46 -17.65
N ASP A 85 29.49 -3.36 -18.33
CA ASP A 85 28.11 -2.87 -18.47
C ASP A 85 27.44 -3.26 -19.80
N LYS A 86 28.08 -4.12 -20.61
CA LYS A 86 27.53 -4.61 -21.90
C LYS A 86 26.13 -5.20 -21.79
N GLY A 87 25.74 -5.69 -20.61
CA GLY A 87 24.39 -6.20 -20.36
C GLY A 87 23.29 -5.18 -20.64
N PHE A 88 23.56 -3.87 -20.58
CA PHE A 88 22.61 -2.81 -20.95
C PHE A 88 22.31 -2.74 -22.45
N ALA A 89 23.08 -3.43 -23.31
CA ALA A 89 22.75 -3.59 -24.73
C ALA A 89 21.72 -4.71 -25.00
N HIS A 90 21.38 -5.53 -23.99
CA HIS A 90 20.44 -6.64 -24.18
C HIS A 90 18.98 -6.14 -24.20
N PRO A 91 18.17 -6.47 -25.24
CA PRO A 91 16.80 -5.95 -25.38
C PRO A 91 15.90 -6.20 -24.15
N GLU A 92 15.94 -7.40 -23.58
CA GLU A 92 15.14 -7.73 -22.40
C GLU A 92 15.47 -6.86 -21.18
N ARG A 93 16.74 -6.49 -21.00
CA ARG A 93 17.15 -5.64 -19.87
C ARG A 93 16.61 -4.24 -20.06
N ILE A 94 16.71 -3.70 -21.28
CA ILE A 94 16.13 -2.39 -21.63
C ILE A 94 14.62 -2.40 -21.40
N GLN A 95 13.93 -3.47 -21.83
CA GLN A 95 12.48 -3.59 -21.65
C GLN A 95 12.09 -3.61 -20.16
N LYS A 96 12.83 -4.34 -19.32
CA LYS A 96 12.62 -4.34 -17.86
C LYS A 96 12.83 -2.96 -17.25
N LEU A 97 13.90 -2.26 -17.65
CA LEU A 97 14.17 -0.89 -17.17
C LEU A 97 13.06 0.08 -17.58
N LEU A 98 12.60 0.02 -18.84
CA LEU A 98 11.50 0.86 -19.31
C LEU A 98 10.20 0.59 -18.56
N LYS A 99 9.85 -0.68 -18.33
CA LYS A 99 8.68 -1.07 -17.54
C LYS A 99 8.74 -0.54 -16.10
N ASN A 100 9.93 -0.46 -15.51
CA ASN A 100 10.09 0.01 -14.13
C ASN A 100 10.10 1.54 -14.01
N TYR A 101 10.79 2.24 -14.90
CA TYR A 101 11.09 3.67 -14.73
C TYR A 101 10.30 4.61 -15.66
N SER A 102 9.91 4.12 -16.84
CA SER A 102 9.40 4.98 -17.93
C SER A 102 8.08 4.49 -18.54
N GLN A 103 7.43 3.49 -17.94
CA GLN A 103 6.19 2.89 -18.47
C GLN A 103 5.07 3.92 -18.66
N PHE A 104 5.07 4.99 -17.88
CA PHE A 104 3.98 5.95 -17.80
C PHE A 104 4.32 7.32 -18.37
N VAL A 105 5.46 7.42 -19.07
CA VAL A 105 5.85 8.60 -19.82
C VAL A 105 4.84 8.85 -20.94
N SER A 106 4.49 10.12 -21.16
CA SER A 106 3.42 10.54 -22.07
C SER A 106 3.71 10.37 -23.56
N PHE A 107 4.94 10.02 -23.93
CA PHE A 107 5.37 9.87 -25.32
C PHE A 107 5.58 8.39 -25.66
N PRO A 108 5.26 7.95 -26.88
CA PRO A 108 5.46 6.56 -27.28
C PRO A 108 6.97 6.23 -27.31
N ILE A 109 7.34 5.18 -26.59
CA ILE A 109 8.69 4.64 -26.47
C ILE A 109 8.72 3.31 -27.21
N TYR A 110 9.56 3.26 -28.24
CA TYR A 110 9.79 2.06 -29.02
C TYR A 110 11.11 1.42 -28.62
N THR A 111 11.14 0.09 -28.55
CA THR A 111 12.37 -0.68 -28.37
C THR A 111 12.61 -1.56 -29.59
N TRP A 112 13.88 -1.73 -29.95
CA TRP A 112 14.30 -2.60 -31.05
C TRP A 112 14.39 -4.04 -30.53
N GLN A 113 13.51 -4.92 -31.01
CA GLN A 113 13.37 -6.27 -30.48
C GLN A 113 13.45 -7.33 -31.59
N GLU A 114 13.97 -8.51 -31.22
CA GLU A 114 13.93 -9.71 -32.06
C GLU A 114 12.52 -10.31 -31.99
N LYS A 115 11.81 -10.30 -33.11
CA LYS A 115 10.50 -10.94 -33.29
C LYS A 115 10.68 -12.24 -34.07
N GLY A 116 9.77 -13.18 -33.89
CA GLY A 116 9.73 -14.42 -34.64
C GLY A 116 8.35 -14.65 -35.22
N PHE A 117 8.26 -15.09 -36.47
CA PHE A 117 7.03 -15.66 -37.01
C PHE A 117 7.27 -17.07 -37.50
N THR A 118 6.22 -17.86 -37.40
CA THR A 118 6.23 -19.25 -37.81
C THR A 118 5.85 -19.35 -39.28
N LYS A 119 6.71 -19.97 -40.07
CA LYS A 119 6.46 -20.28 -41.47
C LYS A 119 6.49 -21.80 -41.65
N GLU A 120 5.44 -22.36 -42.23
CA GLU A 120 5.46 -23.74 -42.67
C GLU A 120 6.23 -23.83 -43.98
N VAL A 121 7.33 -24.58 -43.98
CA VAL A 121 8.16 -24.82 -45.16
C VAL A 121 8.02 -26.28 -45.54
N GLU A 122 7.72 -26.55 -46.81
CA GLU A 122 7.68 -27.92 -47.34
C GLU A 122 9.10 -28.52 -47.28
N VAL A 123 9.24 -29.75 -46.75
CA VAL A 123 10.52 -30.46 -46.68
C VAL A 123 10.60 -31.45 -47.84
N ASP A 124 11.73 -31.47 -48.55
CA ASP A 124 12.09 -32.47 -49.56
C ASP A 124 12.47 -33.83 -48.92
N GLU A 125 11.63 -34.36 -48.02
CA GLU A 125 11.71 -35.77 -47.61
C GLU A 125 10.70 -36.58 -48.43
N ASP A 126 11.05 -37.84 -48.73
CA ASP A 126 10.14 -38.77 -49.40
C ASP A 126 8.75 -38.79 -48.70
N PRO A 127 7.66 -38.65 -49.46
CA PRO A 127 6.32 -38.51 -48.90
C PRO A 127 5.97 -39.72 -48.02
N ALA A 128 5.43 -39.46 -46.83
CA ALA A 128 4.91 -40.53 -45.98
C ALA A 128 3.60 -41.05 -46.59
N GLU A 129 3.58 -42.32 -47.02
CA GLU A 129 2.37 -42.99 -47.50
C GLU A 129 1.39 -43.20 -46.33
N VAL A 130 0.31 -42.42 -46.28
CA VAL A 130 -0.81 -42.66 -45.35
C VAL A 130 -1.86 -43.49 -46.08
N LYS A 131 -2.09 -44.73 -45.62
CA LYS A 131 -3.20 -45.57 -46.10
C LYS A 131 -4.45 -45.23 -45.29
N THR A 132 -5.47 -44.71 -45.95
CA THR A 132 -6.83 -44.62 -45.39
C THR A 132 -7.61 -45.87 -45.79
N GLU A 133 -8.13 -46.60 -44.81
CA GLU A 133 -9.02 -47.75 -45.06
C GLU A 133 -10.45 -47.25 -45.29
N GLY A 134 -10.90 -47.35 -46.54
CA GLY A 134 -12.29 -47.19 -46.94
C GLY A 134 -12.53 -48.06 -48.19
N ASP A 135 -13.57 -48.87 -48.14
CA ASP A 135 -13.91 -49.88 -49.16
C ASP A 135 -14.09 -49.27 -50.56
N GLY A 136 -13.18 -49.60 -51.48
CA GLY A 136 -13.29 -49.31 -52.93
C GLY A 136 -12.19 -48.41 -53.49
N GLU A 137 -11.15 -49.04 -54.06
CA GLU A 137 -9.94 -48.51 -54.74
C GLU A 137 -9.04 -47.55 -53.93
N PRO A 138 -7.73 -47.89 -53.73
CA PRO A 138 -6.81 -47.06 -52.96
C PRO A 138 -6.46 -45.77 -53.72
N LYS A 139 -6.95 -44.62 -53.25
CA LYS A 139 -6.44 -43.30 -53.66
C LYS A 139 -5.20 -42.95 -52.85
N LYS A 140 -4.05 -42.87 -53.52
CA LYS A 140 -2.81 -42.28 -52.97
C LYS A 140 -2.96 -40.76 -52.92
N GLU A 141 -3.17 -40.18 -51.74
CA GLU A 141 -2.97 -38.74 -51.52
C GLU A 141 -1.54 -38.48 -51.05
N VAL A 142 -0.76 -37.80 -51.88
CA VAL A 142 0.58 -37.32 -51.53
C VAL A 142 0.43 -36.04 -50.71
N LYS A 143 0.49 -36.14 -49.37
CA LYS A 143 0.65 -34.96 -48.50
C LYS A 143 2.13 -34.67 -48.33
N LYS A 144 2.57 -33.51 -48.82
CA LYS A 144 3.91 -32.97 -48.56
C LYS A 144 4.08 -32.73 -47.06
N LYS A 145 5.18 -33.20 -46.46
CA LYS A 145 5.52 -32.89 -45.07
C LYS A 145 5.92 -31.43 -44.97
N THR A 146 5.18 -30.64 -44.20
CA THR A 146 5.60 -29.29 -43.82
C THR A 146 6.37 -29.33 -42.50
N LYS A 147 7.45 -28.56 -42.41
CA LYS A 147 8.18 -28.29 -41.16
C LYS A 147 7.96 -26.85 -40.77
N THR A 148 7.61 -26.67 -39.51
CA THR A 148 7.50 -25.38 -38.86
C THR A 148 8.90 -24.78 -38.68
N VAL A 149 9.21 -23.71 -39.41
CA VAL A 149 10.46 -22.94 -39.28
C VAL A 149 10.13 -21.58 -38.65
N VAL A 150 10.87 -21.20 -37.61
CA VAL A 150 10.76 -19.87 -37.00
C VAL A 150 11.76 -18.95 -37.70
N GLU A 151 11.27 -18.02 -38.51
CA GLU A 151 12.09 -16.94 -39.07
C GLU A 151 12.13 -15.78 -38.08
N LYS A 152 13.34 -15.31 -37.78
CA LYS A 152 13.58 -14.19 -36.86
C LYS A 152 13.85 -12.91 -37.61
N TYR A 153 13.27 -11.80 -37.16
CA TYR A 153 13.49 -10.47 -37.72
C TYR A 153 13.55 -9.44 -36.59
N TRP A 154 14.08 -8.27 -36.87
CA TRP A 154 14.15 -7.19 -35.89
C TRP A 154 13.21 -6.05 -36.29
N ASP A 155 12.46 -5.55 -35.32
CA ASP A 155 11.49 -4.50 -35.54
C ASP A 155 11.28 -3.65 -34.28
N TRP A 156 10.75 -2.44 -34.47
CA TRP A 156 10.38 -1.56 -33.37
C TRP A 156 9.08 -2.05 -32.73
N GLU A 157 9.05 -2.06 -31.41
CA GLU A 157 7.88 -2.44 -30.62
C GLU A 157 7.52 -1.35 -29.62
N LEU A 158 6.28 -0.89 -29.67
CA LEU A 158 5.76 0.09 -28.73
C LEU A 158 5.70 -0.55 -27.33
N THR A 159 6.42 0.05 -26.39
CA THR A 159 6.67 -0.57 -25.08
C THR A 159 5.76 0.00 -23.97
N ASN A 160 5.28 1.24 -24.11
CA ASN A 160 4.45 1.95 -23.13
C ASN A 160 3.06 2.30 -23.70
N GLU A 161 2.21 1.30 -23.92
CA GLU A 161 0.88 1.51 -24.53
C GLU A 161 -0.22 1.94 -23.55
N THR A 162 -0.03 1.78 -22.25
CA THR A 162 -1.12 1.94 -21.28
C THR A 162 -1.09 3.31 -20.60
N GLN A 163 -2.12 4.12 -20.83
CA GLN A 163 -2.37 5.30 -19.99
C GLN A 163 -2.47 4.83 -18.52
N PRO A 164 -1.73 5.46 -17.60
CA PRO A 164 -1.77 5.07 -16.20
C PRO A 164 -3.20 5.15 -15.66
N ILE A 165 -3.63 4.11 -14.95
CA ILE A 165 -5.03 4.03 -14.48
C ILE A 165 -5.40 5.17 -13.52
N TRP A 166 -4.43 5.72 -12.77
CA TRP A 166 -4.64 6.86 -11.87
C TRP A 166 -4.80 8.20 -12.60
N LEU A 167 -4.62 8.22 -13.93
CA LEU A 167 -4.89 9.41 -14.76
C LEU A 167 -6.27 9.39 -15.40
N ARG A 168 -6.97 8.25 -15.38
CA ARG A 168 -8.34 8.08 -15.88
C ARG A 168 -9.35 8.52 -14.83
N THR A 169 -10.59 8.77 -15.25
CA THR A 169 -11.66 9.08 -14.29
C THR A 169 -12.00 7.81 -13.51
N PRO A 170 -12.16 7.83 -12.16
CA PRO A 170 -12.44 6.62 -11.39
C PRO A 170 -13.67 5.83 -11.85
N LYS A 171 -14.66 6.52 -12.45
CA LYS A 171 -15.89 5.93 -13.01
C LYS A 171 -15.68 5.14 -14.30
N GLU A 172 -14.57 5.37 -15.00
CA GLU A 172 -14.24 4.74 -16.27
C GLU A 172 -13.32 3.53 -16.09
N VAL A 173 -12.91 3.22 -14.86
CA VAL A 173 -12.00 2.12 -14.53
C VAL A 173 -12.79 1.04 -13.82
N SER A 174 -12.81 -0.17 -14.38
CA SER A 174 -13.51 -1.30 -13.78
C SER A 174 -12.73 -1.90 -12.59
N THR A 175 -13.41 -2.69 -11.76
CA THR A 175 -12.78 -3.41 -10.66
C THR A 175 -11.68 -4.36 -11.15
N GLU A 176 -11.91 -5.04 -12.28
CA GLU A 176 -10.95 -5.94 -12.91
C GLU A 176 -9.68 -5.19 -13.33
N GLU A 177 -9.81 -3.99 -13.89
CA GLU A 177 -8.67 -3.15 -14.25
C GLU A 177 -7.86 -2.72 -13.03
N TYR A 178 -8.52 -2.38 -11.91
CA TYR A 178 -7.83 -2.10 -10.64
C TYR A 178 -7.09 -3.33 -10.11
N ASN A 179 -7.69 -4.52 -10.20
CA ASN A 179 -7.13 -5.77 -9.71
C ASN A 179 -5.94 -6.23 -10.55
N GLU A 180 -6.05 -6.17 -11.88
CA GLU A 180 -4.94 -6.47 -12.80
C GLU A 180 -3.77 -5.52 -12.59
N PHE A 181 -4.05 -4.22 -12.44
CA PHE A 181 -3.03 -3.24 -12.14
C PHE A 181 -2.34 -3.52 -10.80
N TYR A 182 -3.11 -3.85 -9.75
CA TYR A 182 -2.58 -4.20 -8.45
C TYR A 182 -1.65 -5.42 -8.52
N LYS A 183 -2.11 -6.52 -9.13
CA LYS A 183 -1.33 -7.75 -9.29
C LYS A 183 -0.03 -7.52 -10.05
N LYS A 184 -0.11 -6.82 -11.18
CA LYS A 184 1.05 -6.52 -12.02
C LYS A 184 2.04 -5.58 -11.34
N THR A 185 1.53 -4.53 -10.67
CA THR A 185 2.38 -3.50 -10.06
C THR A 185 3.07 -4.00 -8.80
N PHE A 186 2.37 -4.76 -7.95
CA PHE A 186 2.89 -5.19 -6.65
C PHE A 186 3.33 -6.65 -6.59
N ASN A 187 3.33 -7.34 -7.74
CA ASN A 187 3.64 -8.76 -7.87
C ASN A 187 2.81 -9.61 -6.90
N GLU A 188 1.49 -9.44 -7.01
CA GLU A 188 0.48 -10.12 -6.18
C GLU A 188 -0.32 -11.11 -7.02
N TYR A 189 -0.78 -12.18 -6.39
CA TYR A 189 -1.55 -13.24 -7.03
C TYR A 189 -3.05 -13.10 -6.77
N LEU A 190 -3.42 -12.65 -5.57
CA LEU A 190 -4.80 -12.44 -5.15
C LEU A 190 -5.27 -11.03 -5.48
N ASP A 191 -6.59 -10.88 -5.62
CA ASP A 191 -7.22 -9.57 -5.69
C ASP A 191 -7.08 -8.84 -4.35
N PRO A 192 -7.05 -7.50 -4.34
CA PRO A 192 -7.10 -6.72 -3.12
C PRO A 192 -8.50 -6.80 -2.47
N LEU A 193 -8.60 -6.66 -1.15
CA LEU A 193 -9.90 -6.56 -0.44
C LEU A 193 -10.64 -5.27 -0.80
N ALA A 194 -9.87 -4.20 -1.03
CA ALA A 194 -10.42 -2.92 -1.44
C ALA A 194 -9.40 -2.13 -2.23
N SER A 195 -9.92 -1.21 -3.04
CA SER A 195 -9.14 -0.17 -3.70
C SER A 195 -9.79 1.20 -3.49
N SER A 196 -8.98 2.25 -3.50
CA SER A 196 -9.43 3.64 -3.40
C SER A 196 -8.70 4.50 -4.40
N HIS A 197 -9.40 4.99 -5.42
CA HIS A 197 -8.87 5.90 -6.43
C HIS A 197 -9.40 7.31 -6.18
N PHE A 198 -8.49 8.26 -5.95
CA PHE A 198 -8.84 9.65 -5.71
C PHE A 198 -7.82 10.63 -6.28
N THR A 199 -8.29 11.84 -6.53
CA THR A 199 -7.47 13.03 -6.81
C THR A 199 -7.67 14.01 -5.67
N THR A 200 -6.60 14.66 -5.23
CA THR A 200 -6.70 15.74 -4.25
C THR A 200 -6.38 17.05 -4.92
N GLU A 201 -7.21 18.07 -4.69
CA GLU A 201 -7.07 19.40 -5.26
C GLU A 201 -6.60 20.41 -4.18
N GLY A 202 -6.28 21.64 -4.60
CA GLY A 202 -5.96 22.76 -3.72
C GLY A 202 -4.46 22.91 -3.46
N GLU A 203 -4.06 23.09 -2.20
CA GLU A 203 -2.66 23.43 -1.85
C GLU A 203 -1.64 22.36 -2.29
N VAL A 204 -2.02 21.08 -2.31
CA VAL A 204 -1.17 19.97 -2.76
C VAL A 204 -1.98 19.12 -3.72
N GLU A 205 -1.58 19.09 -4.98
CA GLU A 205 -2.26 18.31 -6.01
C GLU A 205 -1.53 16.99 -6.27
N PHE A 206 -2.28 15.89 -6.16
CA PHE A 206 -1.79 14.56 -6.51
C PHE A 206 -2.95 13.62 -6.81
N ARG A 207 -2.63 12.56 -7.54
CA ARG A 207 -3.53 11.46 -7.86
C ARG A 207 -3.00 10.21 -7.19
N SER A 208 -3.89 9.37 -6.68
CA SER A 208 -3.49 8.17 -5.98
C SER A 208 -4.49 7.04 -6.17
N ILE A 209 -3.96 5.83 -6.19
CA ILE A 209 -4.73 4.61 -5.99
C ILE A 209 -4.10 3.84 -4.84
N LEU A 210 -4.91 3.56 -3.82
CA LEU A 210 -4.54 2.76 -2.66
C LEU A 210 -5.24 1.41 -2.69
N TYR A 211 -4.65 0.42 -2.03
CA TYR A 211 -5.11 -0.95 -1.97
C TYR A 211 -4.90 -1.54 -0.57
N VAL A 212 -5.85 -2.37 -0.14
CA VAL A 212 -5.68 -3.28 0.99
C VAL A 212 -5.44 -4.69 0.46
N PRO A 213 -4.26 -5.30 0.70
CA PRO A 213 -4.00 -6.68 0.25
C PRO A 213 -4.92 -7.69 0.95
N ALA A 214 -5.36 -8.73 0.24
CA ALA A 214 -6.21 -9.78 0.83
C ALA A 214 -5.56 -10.63 1.91
N THR A 215 -4.23 -10.79 1.86
CA THR A 215 -3.50 -11.52 2.89
C THR A 215 -2.24 -10.76 3.27
N LYS A 216 -1.88 -10.85 4.55
CA LYS A 216 -0.63 -10.34 5.07
C LYS A 216 0.49 -11.28 4.63
N LYS A 217 1.58 -10.74 4.07
CA LYS A 217 2.83 -11.51 3.91
C LYS A 217 3.49 -11.66 5.28
N GLU A 218 4.03 -12.84 5.59
CA GLU A 218 4.41 -13.27 6.95
C GLU A 218 5.37 -12.34 7.72
N ASP A 219 6.02 -11.36 7.08
CA ASP A 219 7.13 -10.60 7.66
C ASP A 219 7.06 -9.06 7.45
N ILE A 220 5.87 -8.46 7.58
CA ILE A 220 5.68 -6.99 7.45
C ILE A 220 6.19 -6.21 8.68
N THR A 221 6.34 -6.86 9.84
CA THR A 221 6.57 -6.16 11.12
C THR A 221 7.98 -5.59 11.31
N ASP A 222 9.00 -6.10 10.59
CA ASP A 222 10.41 -5.70 10.80
C ASP A 222 11.16 -5.22 9.53
N ARG A 223 10.49 -5.14 8.38
CA ARG A 223 11.15 -4.78 7.10
C ARG A 223 10.61 -3.47 6.54
N LYS A 224 11.50 -2.66 5.96
CA LYS A 224 11.12 -1.55 5.09
C LYS A 224 10.16 -2.06 4.00
N THR A 225 8.94 -1.53 4.00
CA THR A 225 7.90 -1.96 3.06
C THR A 225 7.97 -1.16 1.77
N LYS A 226 8.11 -1.84 0.62
CA LYS A 226 8.05 -1.23 -0.72
C LYS A 226 6.63 -1.20 -1.28
N ASN A 227 5.70 -0.70 -0.46
CA ASN A 227 4.27 -0.81 -0.72
C ASN A 227 3.71 0.41 -1.46
N ILE A 228 4.38 1.57 -1.38
CA ILE A 228 3.97 2.79 -2.08
C ILE A 228 4.98 3.13 -3.17
N ARG A 229 4.52 3.21 -4.41
CA ARG A 229 5.32 3.71 -5.53
C ARG A 229 5.01 5.18 -5.77
N LEU A 230 6.04 6.02 -5.68
CA LEU A 230 5.89 7.44 -5.93
C LEU A 230 6.29 7.79 -7.36
N TYR A 231 5.47 8.61 -7.98
CA TYR A 231 5.68 9.21 -9.27
C TYR A 231 5.68 10.72 -9.13
N VAL A 232 6.54 11.37 -9.90
CA VAL A 232 6.47 12.82 -10.10
C VAL A 232 6.38 13.09 -11.58
N LYS A 233 5.31 13.76 -11.99
CA LYS A 233 4.98 13.97 -13.41
C LYS A 233 5.03 12.66 -14.20
N ARG A 234 4.44 11.59 -13.64
CA ARG A 234 4.38 10.23 -14.23
C ARG A 234 5.72 9.49 -14.34
N VAL A 235 6.81 10.06 -13.82
CA VAL A 235 8.11 9.39 -13.76
C VAL A 235 8.27 8.73 -12.41
N PHE A 236 8.58 7.43 -12.42
CA PHE A 236 8.84 6.70 -11.19
C PHE A 236 10.06 7.30 -10.47
N ILE A 237 9.88 7.59 -9.19
CA ILE A 237 10.93 8.18 -8.34
C ILE A 237 11.58 7.08 -7.52
N SER A 238 10.82 6.51 -6.59
CA SER A 238 11.28 5.43 -5.72
C SER A 238 10.07 4.69 -5.16
N ASP A 239 10.31 3.56 -4.50
CA ASP A 239 9.38 2.83 -3.65
C ASP A 239 9.93 2.61 -2.23
N ASP A 240 11.06 3.24 -1.92
CA ASP A 240 11.82 3.10 -0.68
C ASP A 240 11.78 4.41 0.12
N PHE A 241 10.63 4.70 0.73
CA PHE A 241 10.37 5.93 1.48
C PHE A 241 10.16 5.68 2.97
N ASP A 242 10.87 4.73 3.58
CA ASP A 242 10.81 4.32 5.00
C ASP A 242 9.84 5.11 5.93
N GLY A 243 8.54 4.81 5.87
CA GLY A 243 7.51 5.42 6.74
C GLY A 243 7.19 6.90 6.49
N GLU A 244 7.69 7.51 5.41
CA GLU A 244 7.53 8.95 5.12
C GLU A 244 6.12 9.30 4.64
N LEU A 245 5.43 8.40 3.93
CA LEU A 245 4.08 8.63 3.40
C LEU A 245 2.96 7.98 4.22
N PHE A 246 3.25 6.87 4.88
CA PHE A 246 2.32 6.17 5.76
C PHE A 246 2.99 5.85 7.10
N PRO A 247 2.25 5.98 8.22
CA PRO A 247 2.75 5.53 9.51
C PRO A 247 2.92 4.00 9.51
N ARG A 248 3.75 3.49 10.43
CA ARG A 248 4.09 2.05 10.52
C ARG A 248 2.86 1.17 10.63
N TYR A 249 1.85 1.62 11.36
CA TYR A 249 0.59 0.90 11.53
C TYR A 249 -0.31 0.88 10.27
N LEU A 250 0.03 1.60 9.20
CA LEU A 250 -0.61 1.48 7.87
C LEU A 250 0.38 1.03 6.79
N SER A 251 1.55 0.51 7.17
CA SER A 251 2.59 0.08 6.24
C SER A 251 2.16 -1.04 5.28
N PHE A 252 1.11 -1.79 5.61
CA PHE A 252 0.54 -2.82 4.73
C PHE A 252 -0.22 -2.26 3.51
N VAL A 253 -0.64 -0.98 3.55
CA VAL A 253 -1.38 -0.34 2.45
C VAL A 253 -0.44 -0.22 1.26
N LYS A 254 -0.90 -0.71 0.10
CA LYS A 254 -0.18 -0.59 -1.16
C LYS A 254 -0.76 0.51 -2.02
N GLY A 255 0.02 1.10 -2.90
CA GLY A 255 -0.52 2.13 -3.77
C GLY A 255 0.48 2.86 -4.64
N VAL A 256 -0.08 3.69 -5.51
CA VAL A 256 0.67 4.64 -6.32
C VAL A 256 0.27 6.05 -5.92
N VAL A 257 1.24 6.96 -5.94
CA VAL A 257 1.04 8.39 -5.69
C VAL A 257 1.75 9.14 -6.80
N ASP A 258 1.04 9.96 -7.56
CA ASP A 258 1.60 10.79 -8.63
C ASP A 258 1.30 12.27 -8.37
N SER A 259 2.36 13.07 -8.24
CA SER A 259 2.25 14.51 -7.96
C SER A 259 3.08 15.33 -8.93
N ASN A 260 2.66 16.56 -9.22
CA ASN A 260 3.43 17.48 -10.06
C ASN A 260 4.36 18.40 -9.26
N ASP A 261 4.15 18.51 -7.95
CA ASP A 261 4.66 19.62 -7.13
C ASP A 261 5.60 19.17 -5.99
N LEU A 262 6.07 17.92 -6.03
CA LEU A 262 6.96 17.41 -4.99
C LEU A 262 8.39 17.93 -5.16
N PRO A 263 9.01 18.48 -4.10
CA PRO A 263 10.42 18.85 -4.11
C PRO A 263 11.26 17.56 -4.09
N LEU A 264 11.82 17.22 -5.24
CA LEU A 264 12.72 16.07 -5.35
C LEU A 264 14.14 16.46 -4.93
N ASN A 265 14.87 15.51 -4.36
CA ASN A 265 16.31 15.64 -4.20
C ASN A 265 17.04 15.26 -5.51
N VAL A 266 18.34 15.55 -5.57
CA VAL A 266 19.16 15.28 -6.77
C VAL A 266 19.23 13.78 -7.08
N SER A 267 19.31 12.91 -6.06
CA SER A 267 19.37 11.45 -6.25
C SER A 267 18.04 10.83 -6.67
N ARG A 268 16.90 11.49 -6.40
CA ARG A 268 15.53 10.98 -6.56
C ARG A 268 15.23 9.75 -5.69
N GLU A 269 16.00 9.52 -4.63
CA GLU A 269 15.87 8.32 -3.79
C GLU A 269 15.16 8.58 -2.45
N ILE A 270 15.16 9.83 -1.97
CA ILE A 270 14.64 10.19 -0.64
C ILE A 270 13.67 11.35 -0.81
N LEU A 271 12.51 11.32 -0.16
CA LEU A 271 11.64 12.48 -0.10
C LEU A 271 12.19 13.47 0.92
N GLN A 272 12.37 14.72 0.50
CA GLN A 272 12.69 15.77 1.45
C GLN A 272 11.45 16.11 2.28
N GLU A 273 11.59 16.05 3.61
CA GLU A 273 10.53 16.46 4.53
C GLU A 273 10.14 17.92 4.25
N SER A 274 8.87 18.13 3.90
CA SER A 274 8.33 19.43 3.52
C SER A 274 6.87 19.57 3.96
N ARG A 275 6.36 20.79 3.96
CA ARG A 275 4.93 21.05 4.21
C ARG A 275 4.04 20.24 3.25
N ILE A 276 4.45 20.11 1.99
CA ILE A 276 3.74 19.36 0.94
C ILE A 276 3.64 17.88 1.32
N VAL A 277 4.76 17.25 1.71
CA VAL A 277 4.79 15.84 2.13
C VAL A 277 3.91 15.59 3.36
N ARG A 278 3.91 16.50 4.35
CA ARG A 278 3.04 16.39 5.53
C ARG A 278 1.55 16.43 5.20
N ILE A 279 1.14 17.35 4.32
CA ILE A 279 -0.25 17.45 3.87
C ILE A 279 -0.65 16.20 3.07
N MET A 280 0.24 15.74 2.18
CA MET A 280 0.04 14.51 1.41
C MET A 280 -0.14 13.29 2.33
N ARG A 281 0.73 13.10 3.32
CA ARG A 281 0.61 12.05 4.36
C ARG A 281 -0.76 12.08 5.04
N LYS A 282 -1.20 13.25 5.51
CA LYS A 282 -2.52 13.39 6.18
C LYS A 282 -3.69 13.00 5.26
N ARG A 283 -3.62 13.37 3.97
CA ARG A 283 -4.65 13.04 2.98
C ARG A 283 -4.65 11.55 2.64
N LEU A 284 -3.48 10.94 2.45
CA LEU A 284 -3.29 9.52 2.19
C LEU A 284 -3.83 8.66 3.35
N VAL A 285 -3.41 8.97 4.59
CA VAL A 285 -3.87 8.27 5.80
C VAL A 285 -5.39 8.36 5.95
N ARG A 286 -5.98 9.54 5.73
CA ARG A 286 -7.44 9.69 5.77
C ARG A 286 -8.13 8.80 4.74
N LYS A 287 -7.63 8.76 3.51
CA LYS A 287 -8.21 7.93 2.44
C LYS A 287 -8.04 6.44 2.68
N ALA A 288 -6.94 6.02 3.32
CA ALA A 288 -6.78 4.64 3.75
C ALA A 288 -7.82 4.25 4.81
N PHE A 289 -8.09 5.10 5.81
CA PHE A 289 -9.16 4.84 6.78
C PHE A 289 -10.54 4.81 6.13
N ASP A 290 -10.85 5.74 5.23
CA ASP A 290 -12.12 5.75 4.50
C ASP A 290 -12.30 4.44 3.70
N MET A 291 -11.22 3.94 3.08
CA MET A 291 -11.20 2.67 2.35
C MET A 291 -11.43 1.46 3.26
N ILE A 292 -10.75 1.39 4.41
CA ILE A 292 -10.91 0.30 5.38
C ILE A 292 -12.32 0.32 6.01
N LEU A 293 -12.85 1.51 6.27
CA LEU A 293 -14.24 1.66 6.72
C LEU A 293 -15.22 1.15 5.66
N GLY A 294 -14.94 1.37 4.37
CA GLY A 294 -15.72 0.80 3.28
C GLY A 294 -15.82 -0.73 3.34
N ILE A 295 -14.72 -1.42 3.67
CA ILE A 295 -14.73 -2.88 3.89
C ILE A 295 -15.64 -3.24 5.06
N SER A 296 -15.50 -2.51 6.18
CA SER A 296 -16.29 -2.70 7.40
C SER A 296 -17.80 -2.52 7.20
N CYS A 297 -18.21 -1.67 6.26
CA CYS A 297 -19.62 -1.38 5.98
C CYS A 297 -20.16 -2.20 4.80
N SER A 298 -19.37 -3.11 4.22
CA SER A 298 -19.83 -3.97 3.14
C SER A 298 -20.86 -4.99 3.64
N GLU A 299 -21.74 -5.46 2.74
CA GLU A 299 -22.73 -6.49 3.08
C GLU A 299 -22.08 -7.86 3.39
N ASN A 300 -20.84 -8.05 2.95
CA ASN A 300 -20.07 -9.28 3.16
C ASN A 300 -19.20 -9.16 4.43
N ARG A 301 -19.71 -9.68 5.56
CA ARG A 301 -18.98 -9.66 6.84
C ARG A 301 -17.63 -10.38 6.75
N ASP A 302 -17.53 -11.42 5.93
CA ASP A 302 -16.32 -12.22 5.75
C ASP A 302 -15.12 -11.38 5.25
N ASP A 303 -15.37 -10.34 4.43
CA ASP A 303 -14.29 -9.48 3.92
C ASP A 303 -13.63 -8.68 5.05
N TYR A 304 -14.42 -8.23 6.02
CA TYR A 304 -13.90 -7.49 7.16
C TYR A 304 -13.28 -8.42 8.21
N GLU A 305 -13.81 -9.62 8.38
CA GLU A 305 -13.20 -10.65 9.22
C GLU A 305 -11.81 -11.02 8.68
N ALA A 306 -11.70 -11.28 7.37
CA ALA A 306 -10.42 -11.51 6.71
C ALA A 306 -9.46 -10.31 6.87
N PHE A 307 -9.96 -9.08 6.73
CA PHE A 307 -9.17 -7.88 7.01
C PHE A 307 -8.67 -7.86 8.47
N TRP A 308 -9.56 -8.13 9.43
CA TRP A 308 -9.27 -8.07 10.86
C TRP A 308 -8.25 -9.13 11.29
N GLU A 309 -8.37 -10.35 10.79
CA GLU A 309 -7.39 -11.42 11.03
C GLU A 309 -5.99 -11.05 10.57
N ASN A 310 -5.89 -10.42 9.41
CA ASN A 310 -4.60 -10.05 8.81
C ASN A 310 -4.01 -8.76 9.41
N TYR A 311 -4.86 -7.76 9.70
CA TYR A 311 -4.42 -6.38 9.97
C TYR A 311 -4.96 -5.76 11.27
N GLY A 312 -5.81 -6.44 12.04
CA GLY A 312 -6.37 -5.91 13.28
C GLY A 312 -5.31 -5.47 14.30
N LYS A 313 -4.20 -6.21 14.40
CA LYS A 313 -3.04 -5.84 15.24
C LYS A 313 -2.39 -4.52 14.83
N PHE A 314 -2.41 -4.20 13.54
CA PHE A 314 -1.91 -2.91 13.06
C PHE A 314 -2.84 -1.78 13.50
N LEU A 315 -4.17 -1.95 13.43
CA LEU A 315 -5.10 -0.94 13.96
C LEU A 315 -4.93 -0.72 15.46
N LYS A 316 -4.74 -1.80 16.22
CA LYS A 316 -4.42 -1.74 17.67
C LYS A 316 -3.14 -0.95 17.93
N LEU A 317 -2.08 -1.15 17.12
CA LEU A 317 -0.85 -0.35 17.18
C LEU A 317 -1.14 1.13 16.89
N GLY A 318 -1.99 1.43 15.90
CA GLY A 318 -2.44 2.78 15.60
C GLY A 318 -3.11 3.48 16.79
N CYS A 319 -3.88 2.76 17.60
CA CYS A 319 -4.43 3.31 18.85
C CYS A 319 -3.34 3.75 19.84
N MET A 320 -2.19 3.08 19.86
CA MET A 320 -1.08 3.39 20.77
C MET A 320 -0.24 4.57 20.26
N GLU A 321 -0.03 4.64 18.94
CA GLU A 321 0.92 5.58 18.33
C GLU A 321 0.28 6.89 17.82
N ASP A 322 -1.00 6.89 17.42
CA ASP A 322 -1.61 7.99 16.66
C ASP A 322 -2.92 8.52 17.27
N LYS A 323 -2.76 9.39 18.26
CA LYS A 323 -3.86 10.10 18.93
C LYS A 323 -4.69 10.97 17.99
N GLU A 324 -4.10 11.53 16.92
CA GLU A 324 -4.83 12.40 15.98
C GLU A 324 -5.90 11.61 15.20
N ASN A 325 -5.68 10.30 15.01
CA ASN A 325 -6.55 9.45 14.21
C ASN A 325 -7.42 8.48 15.02
N HIS A 326 -7.43 8.54 16.35
CA HIS A 326 -8.30 7.71 17.22
C HIS A 326 -9.76 7.67 16.78
N LYS A 327 -10.34 8.81 16.38
CA LYS A 327 -11.73 8.89 15.90
C LYS A 327 -11.99 8.09 14.62
N ARG A 328 -10.95 7.79 13.84
CA ARG A 328 -11.03 6.97 12.61
C ARG A 328 -10.66 5.52 12.85
N ILE A 329 -9.77 5.26 13.81
CA ILE A 329 -9.31 3.91 14.15
C ILE A 329 -10.37 3.18 14.98
N ALA A 330 -10.97 3.84 15.99
CA ALA A 330 -11.86 3.19 16.95
C ALA A 330 -13.08 2.47 16.31
N PRO A 331 -13.79 3.02 15.30
CA PRO A 331 -14.88 2.30 14.63
C PRO A 331 -14.43 1.01 13.90
N LEU A 332 -13.14 0.90 13.60
CA LEU A 332 -12.54 -0.24 12.91
C LEU A 332 -12.03 -1.32 13.88
N LEU A 333 -12.24 -1.16 15.19
CA LEU A 333 -11.85 -2.19 16.15
C LEU A 333 -12.94 -3.26 16.25
N ARG A 334 -12.50 -4.49 16.52
CA ARG A 334 -13.37 -5.63 16.77
C ARG A 334 -12.95 -6.37 18.03
N PHE A 335 -13.93 -6.80 18.81
CA PHE A 335 -13.73 -7.52 20.05
C PHE A 335 -14.79 -8.60 20.19
N PHE A 336 -14.48 -9.65 20.95
CA PHE A 336 -15.52 -10.56 21.42
C PHE A 336 -16.34 -9.86 22.50
N SER A 337 -17.56 -10.33 22.69
CA SER A 337 -18.46 -9.84 23.74
C SER A 337 -19.11 -11.00 24.49
N SER A 338 -19.52 -10.74 25.74
CA SER A 338 -20.30 -11.67 26.57
C SER A 338 -21.65 -12.08 25.96
N GLN A 339 -22.18 -11.33 24.98
CA GLN A 339 -23.47 -11.59 24.33
C GLN A 339 -23.34 -12.00 22.84
N SER A 340 -22.14 -11.90 22.27
CA SER A 340 -21.87 -12.07 20.83
C SER A 340 -21.78 -13.50 20.30
N ASN A 341 -22.04 -14.54 21.10
CA ASN A 341 -21.92 -15.95 20.67
C ASN A 341 -20.58 -16.33 19.99
N GLU A 342 -19.46 -15.73 20.41
CA GLU A 342 -18.13 -15.96 19.79
C GLU A 342 -17.94 -15.28 18.44
N GLU A 343 -18.81 -14.34 18.09
CA GLU A 343 -18.60 -13.44 16.96
C GLU A 343 -17.91 -12.15 17.41
N LEU A 344 -17.13 -11.58 16.51
CA LEU A 344 -16.50 -10.29 16.74
C LEU A 344 -17.52 -9.16 16.49
N ILE A 345 -17.62 -8.24 17.44
CA ILE A 345 -18.47 -7.04 17.34
C ILE A 345 -17.62 -5.78 17.29
N SER A 346 -18.15 -4.75 16.64
CA SER A 346 -17.64 -3.39 16.65
C SER A 346 -18.00 -2.64 17.93
N LEU A 347 -17.30 -1.54 18.19
CA LEU A 347 -17.68 -0.62 19.25
C LEU A 347 -19.01 0.09 18.95
N ASP A 348 -19.38 0.23 17.68
CA ASP A 348 -20.68 0.77 17.27
C ASP A 348 -21.81 -0.18 17.66
N GLU A 349 -21.69 -1.47 17.33
CA GLU A 349 -22.65 -2.51 17.72
C GLU A 349 -22.81 -2.57 19.26
N TYR A 350 -21.70 -2.51 20.01
CA TYR A 350 -21.76 -2.43 21.47
C TYR A 350 -22.52 -1.18 21.96
N VAL A 351 -22.24 0.00 21.39
CA VAL A 351 -22.91 1.24 21.82
C VAL A 351 -24.40 1.22 21.49
N GLU A 352 -24.80 0.57 20.41
CA GLU A 352 -26.20 0.40 20.01
C GLU A 352 -26.97 -0.57 20.92
N SER A 353 -26.29 -1.58 21.47
CA SER A 353 -26.86 -2.52 22.45
C SER A 353 -26.81 -2.02 23.91
N MET A 354 -26.14 -0.89 24.18
CA MET A 354 -26.06 -0.32 25.52
C MET A 354 -27.43 0.00 26.11
N LYS A 355 -27.59 -0.28 27.40
CA LYS A 355 -28.80 0.14 28.13
C LYS A 355 -28.87 1.67 28.28
N PRO A 356 -30.08 2.26 28.34
CA PRO A 356 -30.24 3.72 28.48
C PRO A 356 -29.48 4.34 29.68
N GLU A 357 -29.41 3.60 30.79
CA GLU A 357 -28.72 4.00 32.02
C GLU A 357 -27.20 3.79 31.98
N GLN A 358 -26.69 3.06 30.99
CA GLN A 358 -25.29 2.69 30.90
C GLN A 358 -24.43 3.87 30.44
N LYS A 359 -23.44 4.22 31.27
CA LYS A 359 -22.56 5.39 31.05
C LYS A 359 -21.18 5.04 30.49
N ALA A 360 -20.78 3.78 30.52
CA ALA A 360 -19.45 3.31 30.15
C ALA A 360 -19.50 2.03 29.32
N ILE A 361 -18.43 1.80 28.55
CA ILE A 361 -18.18 0.54 27.85
C ILE A 361 -17.41 -0.37 28.82
N TYR A 362 -18.02 -1.49 29.21
CA TYR A 362 -17.41 -2.43 30.13
C TYR A 362 -16.56 -3.44 29.38
N TYR A 363 -15.38 -3.75 29.92
CA TYR A 363 -14.50 -4.78 29.37
C TYR A 363 -13.84 -5.61 30.48
N ILE A 364 -13.36 -6.79 30.10
CA ILE A 364 -12.47 -7.62 30.91
C ILE A 364 -11.37 -8.21 30.02
N ALA A 365 -10.15 -8.24 30.53
CA ALA A 365 -9.03 -8.91 29.89
C ALA A 365 -8.86 -10.35 30.39
N GLY A 366 -8.43 -11.25 29.52
CA GLY A 366 -8.06 -12.61 29.89
C GLY A 366 -7.14 -13.26 28.86
N ASP A 367 -6.42 -14.31 29.27
CA ASP A 367 -5.43 -14.98 28.41
C ASP A 367 -6.06 -15.79 27.26
N SER A 368 -7.38 -16.01 27.31
CA SER A 368 -8.15 -16.72 26.29
C SER A 368 -9.63 -16.29 26.33
N LEU A 369 -10.36 -16.58 25.26
CA LEU A 369 -11.81 -16.34 25.23
C LEU A 369 -12.53 -17.13 26.34
N SER A 370 -12.13 -18.37 26.59
CA SER A 370 -12.70 -19.22 27.63
C SER A 370 -12.47 -18.66 29.03
N SER A 371 -11.27 -18.14 29.33
CA SER A 371 -10.98 -17.54 30.64
C SER A 371 -11.73 -16.23 30.83
N ALA A 372 -11.82 -15.40 29.79
CA ALA A 372 -12.55 -14.14 29.85
C ALA A 372 -14.06 -14.38 30.08
N LYS A 373 -14.68 -15.32 29.36
CA LYS A 373 -16.12 -15.64 29.48
C LYS A 373 -16.53 -16.22 30.83
N ASN A 374 -15.65 -16.98 31.47
CA ASN A 374 -15.93 -17.65 32.75
C ASN A 374 -15.43 -16.85 33.96
N ALA A 375 -15.04 -15.58 33.76
CA ALA A 375 -14.55 -14.74 34.83
C ALA A 375 -15.68 -14.44 35.85
N PRO A 376 -15.46 -14.63 37.17
CA PRO A 376 -16.48 -14.37 38.20
C PRO A 376 -17.04 -12.94 38.15
N PHE A 377 -16.24 -11.97 37.72
CA PHE A 377 -16.64 -10.57 37.57
C PHE A 377 -17.79 -10.35 36.58
N LEU A 378 -18.00 -11.28 35.62
CA LEU A 378 -19.08 -11.18 34.64
C LEU A 378 -20.45 -11.54 35.19
N GLU A 379 -20.54 -12.38 36.24
CA GLU A 379 -21.81 -12.95 36.72
C GLU A 379 -22.86 -11.86 37.00
N LYS A 380 -22.47 -10.86 37.81
CA LYS A 380 -23.35 -9.76 38.18
C LYS A 380 -23.74 -8.88 36.99
N LEU A 381 -22.83 -8.62 36.05
CA LEU A 381 -23.13 -7.79 34.89
C LEU A 381 -24.06 -8.53 33.91
N ASN A 382 -23.87 -9.84 33.75
CA ASN A 382 -24.76 -10.69 32.96
C ASN A 382 -26.16 -10.76 33.56
N GLU A 383 -26.30 -10.91 34.88
CA GLU A 383 -27.60 -10.82 35.58
C GLU A 383 -28.29 -9.46 35.36
N MET A 384 -27.49 -8.40 35.36
CA MET A 384 -27.96 -7.04 35.05
C MET A 384 -28.16 -6.81 33.56
N GLY A 385 -27.87 -7.79 32.69
CA GLY A 385 -27.96 -7.70 31.24
C GLY A 385 -27.01 -6.69 30.59
N TYR A 386 -25.94 -6.29 31.27
CA TYR A 386 -24.90 -5.45 30.67
C TYR A 386 -23.97 -6.30 29.81
N GLU A 387 -23.70 -5.81 28.60
CA GLU A 387 -22.73 -6.43 27.71
C GLU A 387 -21.31 -6.07 28.13
N VAL A 388 -20.37 -6.99 28.00
CA VAL A 388 -18.95 -6.79 28.36
C VAL A 388 -18.07 -7.23 27.22
N LEU A 389 -17.15 -6.36 26.79
CA LEU A 389 -16.12 -6.69 25.81
C LEU A 389 -15.08 -7.64 26.42
N LEU A 390 -14.73 -8.69 25.70
CA LEU A 390 -13.76 -9.71 26.10
C LEU A 390 -12.45 -9.47 25.35
N LEU A 391 -11.46 -8.95 26.06
CA LEU A 391 -10.15 -8.63 25.51
C LEU A 391 -9.25 -9.85 25.68
N ILE A 392 -8.78 -10.41 24.56
CA ILE A 392 -8.02 -11.66 24.56
C ILE A 392 -6.64 -11.52 23.91
N ASP A 393 -6.34 -10.36 23.32
CA ASP A 393 -5.01 -10.05 22.80
C ASP A 393 -4.29 -9.10 23.78
N PRO A 394 -3.00 -9.30 24.08
CA PRO A 394 -2.23 -8.42 24.97
C PRO A 394 -2.21 -6.95 24.54
N MET A 395 -2.43 -6.66 23.24
CA MET A 395 -2.51 -5.29 22.74
C MET A 395 -3.84 -4.60 23.09
N ASP A 396 -4.90 -5.34 23.37
CA ASP A 396 -6.26 -4.81 23.52
C ASP A 396 -6.37 -3.79 24.66
N GLU A 397 -5.89 -4.17 25.85
CA GLU A 397 -5.97 -3.32 27.04
C GLU A 397 -5.19 -2.01 26.84
N VAL A 398 -3.99 -2.12 26.26
CA VAL A 398 -3.14 -0.96 25.96
C VAL A 398 -3.80 -0.09 24.89
N SER A 399 -4.41 -0.68 23.86
CA SER A 399 -5.13 0.05 22.82
C SER A 399 -6.34 0.81 23.37
N LEU A 400 -7.19 0.17 24.18
CA LEU A 400 -8.37 0.82 24.78
C LEU A 400 -7.97 1.91 25.79
N THR A 401 -6.94 1.67 26.60
CA THR A 401 -6.41 2.66 27.54
C THR A 401 -5.92 3.91 26.81
N ASN A 402 -5.25 3.75 25.66
CA ASN A 402 -4.81 4.89 24.87
C ASN A 402 -5.97 5.62 24.17
N LEU A 403 -7.00 4.90 23.73
CA LEU A 403 -8.22 5.52 23.16
C LEU A 403 -8.99 6.35 24.19
N ASN A 404 -8.94 5.98 25.48
CA ASN A 404 -9.62 6.61 26.62
C ASN A 404 -11.16 6.50 26.59
N SER A 405 -11.80 6.93 25.49
CA SER A 405 -13.25 6.87 25.32
C SER A 405 -13.67 6.66 23.87
N TYR A 406 -14.92 6.26 23.68
CA TYR A 406 -15.57 6.12 22.38
C TYR A 406 -17.01 6.64 22.45
N LYS A 407 -17.39 7.55 21.53
CA LYS A 407 -18.70 8.23 21.52
C LYS A 407 -19.12 8.75 22.92
N ASP A 408 -18.18 9.42 23.59
CA ASP A 408 -18.32 9.97 24.95
C ASP A 408 -18.56 8.94 26.08
N LYS A 409 -18.31 7.65 25.81
CA LYS A 409 -18.33 6.56 26.80
C LYS A 409 -16.90 6.16 27.14
N SER A 410 -16.54 6.20 28.42
CA SER A 410 -15.23 5.72 28.89
C SER A 410 -15.17 4.20 28.87
N PHE A 411 -13.97 3.65 28.66
CA PHE A 411 -13.73 2.22 28.84
C PHE A 411 -13.47 1.90 30.32
N VAL A 412 -14.20 0.93 30.88
CA VAL A 412 -14.12 0.55 32.30
C VAL A 412 -13.83 -0.95 32.42
N ASP A 413 -12.72 -1.26 33.07
CA ASP A 413 -12.33 -2.62 33.43
C ASP A 413 -13.15 -3.10 34.63
N ILE A 414 -13.89 -4.19 34.44
CA ILE A 414 -14.78 -4.73 35.47
C ILE A 414 -14.06 -5.55 36.54
N SER A 415 -12.77 -5.86 36.34
CA SER A 415 -11.95 -6.56 37.34
C SER A 415 -11.45 -5.65 38.45
N LYS A 416 -11.57 -4.32 38.29
CA LYS A 416 -11.14 -3.33 39.28
C LYS A 416 -12.09 -3.23 40.46
N GLU A 417 -11.52 -3.10 41.66
CA GLU A 417 -12.25 -3.12 42.94
C GLU A 417 -13.23 -1.95 43.12
N ASP A 418 -13.04 -0.85 42.39
CA ASP A 418 -13.82 0.39 42.49
C ASP A 418 -14.92 0.51 41.43
N LEU A 419 -15.34 -0.60 40.80
CA LEU A 419 -16.38 -0.61 39.78
C LEU A 419 -17.72 -0.05 40.31
N ASP A 420 -18.01 1.20 39.99
CA ASP A 420 -19.28 1.86 40.28
C ASP A 420 -20.28 1.63 39.13
N LEU A 421 -21.18 0.67 39.34
CA LEU A 421 -22.28 0.36 38.42
C LEU A 421 -23.46 1.35 38.54
N GLY A 422 -23.32 2.45 39.29
CA GLY A 422 -24.36 3.46 39.45
C GLY A 422 -25.61 2.95 40.16
N MET A 423 -25.49 1.83 40.89
CA MET A 423 -26.58 1.28 41.68
C MET A 423 -26.86 2.20 42.89
N HIS A 424 -27.68 3.22 42.68
CA HIS A 424 -28.44 3.83 43.76
C HIS A 424 -29.50 2.84 44.24
N VAL A 425 -29.06 1.83 44.99
CA VAL A 425 -29.95 1.07 45.86
C VAL A 425 -29.35 1.13 47.25
N ASN A 426 -30.23 1.39 48.21
CA ASN A 426 -30.08 1.60 49.64
C ASN A 426 -29.43 0.42 50.41
N ILE A 427 -28.60 -0.39 49.74
CA ILE A 427 -27.98 -1.60 50.24
C ILE A 427 -26.81 -1.27 51.15
N ARG A 428 -26.00 -0.23 50.88
CA ARG A 428 -24.94 0.20 51.82
C ARG A 428 -25.51 0.55 53.19
N THR A 429 -26.67 1.21 53.25
CA THR A 429 -27.37 1.53 54.50
C THR A 429 -27.90 0.26 55.19
N LEU A 430 -28.46 -0.68 54.43
CA LEU A 430 -28.93 -1.98 54.95
C LEU A 430 -27.77 -2.86 55.42
N PHE A 431 -26.65 -2.91 54.69
CA PHE A 431 -25.47 -3.68 55.06
C PHE A 431 -24.73 -3.05 56.25
N LEU A 432 -24.61 -1.72 56.32
CA LEU A 432 -24.10 -1.06 57.53
C LEU A 432 -25.00 -1.36 58.73
N ASN A 433 -26.32 -1.32 58.57
CA ASN A 433 -27.25 -1.65 59.67
C ASN A 433 -27.16 -3.12 60.08
N ILE A 434 -27.01 -4.06 59.15
CA ILE A 434 -26.83 -5.49 59.45
C ILE A 434 -25.46 -5.73 60.09
N LEU A 435 -24.40 -5.07 59.62
CA LEU A 435 -23.06 -5.19 60.20
C LEU A 435 -23.03 -4.57 61.61
N LEU A 436 -23.70 -3.44 61.83
CA LEU A 436 -23.91 -2.84 63.16
C LEU A 436 -24.66 -3.80 64.09
N LEU A 437 -25.78 -4.37 63.63
CA LEU A 437 -26.57 -5.35 64.37
C LEU A 437 -25.75 -6.60 64.73
N LEU A 438 -24.91 -7.09 63.82
CA LEU A 438 -24.03 -8.24 64.09
C LEU A 438 -22.90 -7.90 65.07
N THR A 439 -22.40 -6.66 65.08
CA THR A 439 -21.46 -6.19 66.11
C THR A 439 -22.13 -5.96 67.47
N GLU A 440 -23.37 -5.47 67.51
CA GLU A 440 -24.14 -5.30 68.75
C GLU A 440 -24.54 -6.65 69.37
N LEU A 441 -24.99 -7.62 68.56
CA LEU A 441 -25.28 -8.99 69.00
C LEU A 441 -24.03 -9.73 69.52
N ASN A 442 -22.85 -9.41 69.01
CA ASN A 442 -21.57 -9.93 69.53
C ASN A 442 -21.13 -9.26 70.86
N PHE A 443 -21.65 -8.07 71.17
CA PHE A 443 -21.40 -7.39 72.45
C PHE A 443 -22.33 -7.90 73.55
N GLU A 444 -23.60 -8.15 73.26
CA GLU A 444 -24.55 -8.69 74.24
C GLU A 444 -24.16 -10.12 74.68
N ASN A 445 -23.69 -10.97 73.75
CA ASN A 445 -23.21 -12.33 74.08
C ASN A 445 -21.89 -12.38 74.87
N ARG A 446 -21.17 -11.26 75.02
CA ARG A 446 -19.98 -11.18 75.90
C ARG A 446 -20.29 -10.64 77.30
N SER A 447 -21.52 -10.19 77.56
CA SER A 447 -21.92 -9.59 78.85
C SER A 447 -22.63 -10.56 79.81
N CYS A 448 -23.00 -11.76 79.34
CA CYS A 448 -23.61 -12.83 80.16
C CYS A 448 -22.64 -14.01 80.33
N GLY A 449 -21.62 -13.85 81.18
CA GLY A 449 -20.68 -14.94 81.43
C GLY A 449 -19.50 -14.60 82.35
N ALA A 450 -19.75 -13.89 83.44
CA ALA A 450 -18.71 -13.67 84.46
C ALA A 450 -19.33 -13.75 85.87
N TYR A 451 -19.61 -14.98 86.34
CA TYR A 451 -19.62 -15.25 87.78
C TYR A 451 -19.10 -16.67 88.07
N SER A 452 -18.08 -16.67 88.94
CA SER A 452 -17.47 -17.80 89.67
C SER A 452 -16.51 -18.72 88.91
N ILE A 453 -15.23 -18.66 89.29
CA ILE A 453 -14.51 -19.75 89.97
C ILE A 453 -13.23 -19.16 90.64
N LEU A 454 -13.18 -19.28 91.98
CA LEU A 454 -12.03 -19.25 92.93
C LEU A 454 -11.13 -17.99 92.93
N MET A 455 -11.12 -17.12 93.95
CA MET A 455 -10.90 -17.33 95.39
C MET A 455 -11.46 -16.16 96.22
#